data_AF-A0A3Q2HWX7-F1
#
_entry.id   AF-A0A3Q2HWX7-F1
#
_cell.length_a   1.000
_cell.length_b   1.000
_cell.length_c   1.000
_cell.angle_alpha   90.00
_cell.angle_beta   90.00
_cell.angle_gamma   90.00
#
_symmetry.space_group_name_H-M   'P 1'
#
loop_
_entity.id
_entity.type
_entity.pdbx_description
1 polymer ?
#
loop_
_entity_poly.entity_id
_entity_poly.type
_entity_poly.pdbx_seq_one_letter_code
_entity_poly.pdbx_strand_id
1 'polypeptide(L)'
;METDTTYMKFSWLTVTGKSMDKEHKCIVQHENNEGGVDQEILFPSVNKVVTSIFTATDSTKAHPKKESKATAINSIEACVKDEDNTLQLTSTYAYYGYLLLLLMSAVYFAIITICLLRRTAACANGKSL
;
A
#
# COMPACT_ATOMS: atom_id res chain seq x y z
N MET A 1 28.54 12.01 -3.60
CA MET A 1 29.03 12.34 -2.25
C MET A 1 28.22 11.47 -1.31
N GLU A 2 28.65 10.23 -1.12
CA GLU A 2 28.11 9.39 -0.06
C GLU A 2 28.65 9.94 1.26
N THR A 3 27.76 10.24 2.19
CA THR A 3 28.13 10.64 3.55
C THR A 3 28.13 9.38 4.40
N ASP A 4 29.21 8.61 4.30
CA ASP A 4 29.45 7.36 5.05
C ASP A 4 29.43 7.53 6.58
N THR A 5 29.28 8.77 7.05
CA THR A 5 29.32 9.17 8.45
C THR A 5 27.93 9.36 9.06
N THR A 6 26.86 9.37 8.27
CA THR A 6 25.49 9.58 8.76
C THR A 6 24.68 8.29 8.66
N TYR A 7 24.20 7.80 9.81
CA TYR A 7 23.46 6.55 9.88
C TYR A 7 21.98 6.83 10.15
N MET A 8 21.10 6.20 9.36
CA MET A 8 19.65 6.25 9.58
C MET A 8 19.20 5.05 10.41
N LYS A 9 18.34 5.27 11.40
CA LYS A 9 17.70 4.22 12.21
C LYS A 9 16.19 4.41 12.26
N PHE A 10 15.46 3.31 12.31
CA PHE A 10 14.01 3.31 12.49
C PHE A 10 13.62 2.30 13.58
N SER A 11 12.50 2.56 14.25
CA SER A 11 11.94 1.74 15.32
C SER A 11 10.42 1.76 15.22
N TRP A 12 9.78 0.67 15.60
CA TRP A 12 8.32 0.56 15.67
C TRP A 12 7.89 -0.06 17.00
N LEU A 13 6.72 0.35 17.48
CA LEU A 13 6.13 -0.15 18.72
C LEU A 13 4.71 -0.62 18.46
N THR A 14 4.47 -1.91 18.65
CA THR A 14 3.12 -2.46 18.61
C THR A 14 2.47 -2.28 19.98
N VAL A 15 1.35 -1.58 20.01
CA VAL A 15 0.60 -1.26 21.24
C VAL A 15 -0.70 -2.03 21.30
N THR A 16 -1.18 -2.33 22.52
CA THR A 16 -2.49 -2.99 22.70
C THR A 16 -3.62 -1.98 22.53
N GLY A 17 -4.82 -2.41 22.10
CA GLY A 17 -5.97 -1.51 21.95
C GLY A 17 -6.28 -0.66 23.21
N LYS A 18 -6.04 -1.23 24.40
CA LYS A 18 -6.19 -0.56 25.71
C LYS A 18 -5.18 0.57 26.00
N SER A 19 -4.19 0.78 25.13
CA SER A 19 -3.25 1.90 25.25
C SER A 19 -3.39 2.91 24.10
N MET A 20 -4.34 2.72 23.17
CA MET A 20 -4.57 3.65 22.05
C MET A 20 -5.11 5.02 22.48
N ASP A 21 -5.69 5.10 23.68
CA ASP A 21 -6.13 6.33 24.34
C ASP A 21 -4.99 7.09 25.01
N LYS A 22 -3.81 6.47 25.12
CA LYS A 22 -2.63 7.05 25.77
C LYS A 22 -1.70 7.70 24.76
N GLU A 23 -0.99 8.72 25.21
CA GLU A 23 0.10 9.34 24.45
C GLU A 23 1.35 8.48 24.57
N HIS A 24 2.13 8.42 23.49
CA HIS A 24 3.39 7.70 23.43
C HIS A 24 4.50 8.68 23.09
N LYS A 25 5.74 8.35 23.47
CA LYS A 25 6.90 9.19 23.20
C LYS A 25 8.08 8.33 22.78
N CYS A 26 8.76 8.71 21.71
CA CYS A 26 10.05 8.16 21.34
C CYS A 26 11.14 9.10 21.83
N ILE A 27 12.16 8.56 22.48
CA ILE A 27 13.32 9.31 22.99
C ILE A 27 14.55 8.84 22.21
N VAL A 28 15.22 9.77 21.55
CA VAL A 28 16.43 9.51 20.78
C VAL A 28 17.62 10.03 21.56
N GLN A 29 18.34 9.09 22.17
CA GLN A 29 19.58 9.36 22.89
C GLN A 29 20.77 9.30 21.91
N HIS A 30 21.57 10.35 21.87
CA HIS A 30 22.77 10.42 21.06
C HIS A 30 23.83 11.31 21.72
N GLU A 31 25.10 10.91 21.64
CA GLU A 31 26.21 11.60 22.29
C GLU A 31 26.35 13.07 21.84
N ASN A 32 26.07 13.33 20.56
CA ASN A 32 26.14 14.68 19.97
C ASN A 32 24.82 15.47 20.02
N ASN A 33 23.82 15.05 20.80
CA ASN A 33 22.60 15.87 20.94
C ASN A 33 22.94 17.24 21.56
N GLU A 34 22.33 18.31 21.05
CA GLU A 34 22.62 19.67 21.49
C GLU A 34 22.36 19.83 23.00
N GLY A 35 23.37 20.29 23.74
CA GLY A 35 23.28 20.51 25.19
C GLY A 35 23.14 19.23 26.02
N GLY A 36 23.35 18.03 25.44
CA GLY A 36 23.18 16.76 26.14
C GLY A 36 21.72 16.40 26.46
N VAL A 37 20.76 17.05 25.79
CA VAL A 37 19.33 16.80 25.98
C VAL A 37 18.83 15.81 24.93
N ASP A 38 18.11 14.77 25.36
CA ASP A 38 17.54 13.78 24.45
C ASP A 38 16.47 14.39 23.54
N GLN A 39 16.45 13.99 22.27
CA GLN A 39 15.39 14.42 21.35
C GLN A 39 14.14 13.60 21.61
N GLU A 40 12.99 14.27 21.74
CA GLU A 40 11.72 13.63 22.04
C GLU A 40 10.73 13.82 20.90
N ILE A 41 10.16 12.71 20.44
CA ILE A 41 9.11 12.70 19.42
C ILE A 41 7.82 12.26 20.11
N LEU A 42 6.89 13.20 20.25
CA LEU A 42 5.58 12.95 20.85
C LEU A 42 4.63 12.34 19.81
N PHE A 43 4.02 11.22 20.18
CA PHE A 43 2.97 10.56 19.43
C PHE A 43 1.64 10.74 20.20
N PRO A 44 0.71 11.57 19.69
CA PRO A 44 -0.58 11.77 20.32
C PRO A 44 -1.40 10.47 20.32
N SER A 45 -2.37 10.38 21.22
CA SER A 45 -3.20 9.18 21.31
C SER A 45 -4.02 8.97 20.04
N VAL A 46 -4.03 7.72 19.57
CA VAL A 46 -4.67 7.35 18.30
C VAL A 46 -6.17 7.67 18.34
N ASN A 47 -6.82 7.39 19.47
CA ASN A 47 -8.26 7.64 19.63
C ASN A 47 -8.61 9.14 19.61
N LYS A 48 -7.72 10.01 20.10
CA LYS A 48 -7.91 11.48 20.07
C LYS A 48 -7.75 12.01 18.65
N VAL A 49 -6.78 11.50 17.90
CA VAL A 49 -6.59 11.86 16.48
C VAL A 49 -7.82 11.45 15.67
N VAL A 50 -8.29 10.22 15.82
CA VAL A 50 -9.50 9.71 15.14
C VAL A 50 -10.73 10.55 15.49
N THR A 51 -10.92 10.87 16.78
CA THR A 51 -12.05 11.68 17.24
C THR A 51 -11.98 13.12 16.70
N SER A 52 -10.80 13.75 16.73
CA SER A 52 -10.62 15.13 16.23
C SER A 52 -10.96 15.26 14.74
N ILE A 53 -10.60 14.25 13.94
CA ILE A 53 -10.94 14.19 12.52
C ILE A 53 -12.47 14.09 12.34
N PHE A 54 -13.13 13.30 13.20
CA PHE A 54 -14.59 13.14 13.16
C PHE A 54 -15.33 14.41 13.62
N THR A 55 -14.91 15.04 14.72
CA THR A 55 -15.57 16.23 15.27
C THR A 55 -15.37 17.49 14.44
N ALA A 56 -14.25 17.61 13.72
CA ALA A 56 -14.05 18.69 12.74
C ALA A 56 -15.05 18.59 11.57
N THR A 57 -15.56 17.39 11.30
CA THR A 57 -16.55 17.14 10.25
C THR A 57 -17.98 17.48 10.71
N ASP A 58 -18.26 17.44 12.02
CA ASP A 58 -19.59 17.72 12.59
C ASP A 58 -19.81 19.19 13.03
N SER A 59 -18.75 19.98 13.24
CA SER A 59 -18.88 21.33 13.83
C SER A 59 -19.21 22.47 12.85
N THR A 60 -19.33 22.23 11.53
CA THR A 60 -19.86 23.26 10.60
C THR A 60 -21.37 23.14 10.42
N LYS A 61 -22.14 23.39 11.49
CA LYS A 61 -23.57 23.74 11.39
C LYS A 61 -23.98 24.80 12.42
N ALA A 62 -23.67 26.06 12.10
CA ALA A 62 -24.54 27.20 12.41
C ALA A 62 -24.83 27.95 11.09
N HIS A 63 -26.11 27.94 10.71
CA HIS A 63 -26.79 28.27 9.43
C HIS A 63 -26.85 29.82 9.17
N PRO A 64 -27.04 30.40 7.94
CA PRO A 64 -27.99 29.90 6.95
C PRO A 64 -27.68 29.96 5.43
N LYS A 65 -28.38 29.04 4.74
CA LYS A 65 -29.03 29.20 3.41
C LYS A 65 -28.35 28.57 2.18
N LYS A 66 -29.05 27.50 1.73
CA LYS A 66 -29.26 26.96 0.38
C LYS A 66 -28.12 26.20 -0.33
N GLU A 67 -28.42 24.90 -0.48
CA GLU A 67 -28.15 24.03 -1.64
C GLU A 67 -26.70 23.88 -2.11
N SER A 68 -26.01 22.89 -1.55
CA SER A 68 -25.13 22.02 -2.32
C SER A 68 -24.92 20.72 -1.54
N LYS A 69 -25.85 19.76 -1.71
CA LYS A 69 -25.86 18.46 -1.02
C LYS A 69 -25.08 17.37 -1.79
N ALA A 70 -24.41 17.69 -2.90
CA ALA A 70 -23.93 16.66 -3.82
C ALA A 70 -22.40 16.47 -3.91
N THR A 71 -21.58 17.30 -3.23
CA THR A 71 -20.12 17.30 -3.51
C THR A 71 -19.26 16.77 -2.36
N ALA A 72 -19.66 16.88 -1.09
CA ALA A 72 -18.80 16.54 0.05
C ALA A 72 -18.84 15.06 0.48
N ILE A 73 -19.94 14.35 0.20
CA ILE A 73 -20.08 12.91 0.51
C ILE A 73 -19.08 12.09 -0.33
N ASN A 74 -18.76 12.60 -1.51
CA ASN A 74 -17.89 11.98 -2.51
C ASN A 74 -16.41 11.95 -2.05
N SER A 75 -15.99 12.95 -1.25
CA SER A 75 -14.62 13.06 -0.76
C SER A 75 -14.32 12.19 0.46
N ILE A 76 -15.32 11.92 1.31
CA ILE A 76 -15.17 11.01 2.46
C ILE A 76 -15.20 9.55 1.99
N GLU A 77 -16.01 9.24 0.97
CA GLU A 77 -15.96 7.95 0.28
C GLU A 77 -14.58 7.71 -0.37
N ALA A 78 -13.87 8.76 -0.80
CA ALA A 78 -12.53 8.64 -1.38
C ALA A 78 -11.44 8.31 -0.33
N CYS A 79 -11.45 8.93 0.86
CA CYS A 79 -10.41 8.69 1.88
C CYS A 79 -10.53 7.32 2.59
N VAL A 80 -11.74 6.80 2.84
CA VAL A 80 -11.92 5.45 3.41
C VAL A 80 -11.62 4.36 2.38
N LYS A 81 -11.76 4.70 1.09
CA LYS A 81 -11.39 3.82 -0.02
C LYS A 81 -9.89 3.65 -0.17
N ASP A 82 -9.03 4.59 0.23
CA ASP A 82 -7.60 4.49 -0.08
C ASP A 82 -6.91 3.27 0.57
N GLU A 83 -7.28 2.84 1.78
CA GLU A 83 -6.69 1.65 2.41
C GLU A 83 -7.24 0.33 1.85
N ASP A 84 -8.56 0.25 1.60
CA ASP A 84 -9.20 -0.93 1.02
C ASP A 84 -8.79 -1.12 -0.46
N ASN A 85 -8.73 -0.02 -1.21
CA ASN A 85 -8.27 0.01 -2.59
C ASN A 85 -6.78 -0.35 -2.70
N THR A 86 -5.92 0.06 -1.76
CA THR A 86 -4.48 -0.24 -1.84
C THR A 86 -4.20 -1.74 -1.60
N LEU A 87 -4.91 -2.36 -0.65
CA LEU A 87 -4.87 -3.80 -0.42
C LEU A 87 -5.52 -4.58 -1.56
N GLN A 88 -6.68 -4.14 -2.05
CA GLN A 88 -7.33 -4.74 -3.22
C GLN A 88 -6.48 -4.60 -4.48
N LEU A 89 -5.86 -3.45 -4.73
CA LEU A 89 -5.00 -3.22 -5.91
C LEU A 89 -3.77 -4.13 -5.87
N THR A 90 -3.16 -4.31 -4.71
CA THR A 90 -1.99 -5.19 -4.54
C THR A 90 -2.35 -6.66 -4.76
N SER A 91 -3.46 -7.13 -4.17
CA SER A 91 -3.94 -8.51 -4.38
C SER A 91 -4.49 -8.76 -5.78
N THR A 92 -5.11 -7.74 -6.40
CA THR A 92 -5.65 -7.79 -7.77
C THR A 92 -4.53 -7.79 -8.81
N TYR A 93 -3.50 -6.96 -8.63
CA TYR A 93 -2.35 -6.93 -9.53
C TYR A 93 -1.52 -8.22 -9.44
N ALA A 94 -1.39 -8.81 -8.25
CA ALA A 94 -0.79 -10.13 -8.09
C ALA A 94 -1.56 -11.19 -8.91
N TYR A 95 -2.89 -11.20 -8.86
CA TYR A 95 -3.74 -12.10 -9.65
C TYR A 95 -3.57 -11.90 -11.17
N TYR A 96 -3.58 -10.66 -11.65
CA TYR A 96 -3.32 -10.37 -13.08
C TYR A 96 -1.91 -10.75 -13.52
N GLY A 97 -0.91 -10.65 -12.64
CA GLY A 97 0.45 -11.14 -12.88
C GLY A 97 0.47 -12.66 -13.14
N TYR A 98 -0.22 -13.45 -12.30
CA TYR A 98 -0.35 -14.89 -12.51
C TYR A 98 -1.10 -15.23 -13.80
N LEU A 99 -2.17 -14.52 -14.12
CA LEU A 99 -2.90 -14.71 -15.38
C LEU A 99 -2.04 -14.39 -16.61
N LEU A 100 -1.25 -13.31 -16.56
CA LEU A 100 -0.35 -12.94 -17.66
C LEU A 100 0.75 -13.99 -17.83
N LEU A 101 1.33 -14.48 -16.74
CA LEU A 101 2.32 -15.57 -16.77
C LEU A 101 1.73 -16.86 -17.32
N LEU A 102 0.51 -17.21 -16.92
CA LEU A 102 -0.21 -18.38 -17.42
C LEU A 102 -0.50 -18.26 -18.92
N LEU A 103 -0.94 -17.09 -19.37
CA LEU A 103 -1.18 -16.81 -20.79
C LEU A 103 0.11 -16.90 -21.60
N MET A 104 1.19 -16.28 -21.12
CA MET A 104 2.51 -16.34 -21.77
C MET A 104 2.98 -17.80 -21.87
N SER A 105 2.90 -18.56 -20.78
CA SER A 105 3.25 -19.99 -20.75
C SER A 105 2.44 -20.81 -21.75
N ALA A 106 1.12 -20.61 -21.82
CA ALA A 106 0.25 -21.30 -22.76
C ALA A 106 0.59 -20.97 -24.23
N VAL A 107 0.89 -19.70 -24.55
CA VAL A 107 1.31 -19.29 -25.89
C VAL A 107 2.65 -19.93 -26.27
N TYR A 108 3.65 -19.91 -25.38
CA TYR A 108 4.94 -20.57 -25.62
C TYR A 108 4.76 -22.07 -25.84
N PHE A 109 3.94 -22.73 -25.03
CA PHE A 109 3.65 -24.15 -25.19
C PHE A 109 2.95 -24.45 -26.54
N ALA A 110 1.98 -23.63 -26.95
CA ALA A 110 1.33 -23.75 -28.25
C ALA A 110 2.33 -23.59 -29.41
N ILE A 111 3.23 -22.62 -29.33
CA ILE A 111 4.28 -22.43 -30.34
C ILE A 111 5.21 -23.65 -30.40
N ILE A 112 5.71 -24.12 -29.26
CA ILE A 112 6.61 -25.28 -29.19
C ILE A 112 5.92 -26.53 -29.75
N THR A 113 4.68 -26.79 -29.34
CA THR A 113 3.92 -27.95 -29.83
C THR A 113 3.67 -27.87 -31.34
N ILE A 114 3.33 -26.69 -31.89
CA ILE A 114 3.21 -26.48 -33.35
C ILE A 114 4.56 -26.72 -34.05
N CYS A 115 5.66 -26.21 -33.52
CA CYS A 115 7.00 -26.44 -34.06
C CYS A 115 7.37 -27.92 -34.06
N LEU A 116 7.06 -28.65 -32.99
CA LEU A 116 7.30 -30.09 -32.89
C LEU A 116 6.41 -30.89 -33.84
N LEU A 117 5.12 -30.55 -33.95
CA LEU A 117 4.15 -31.16 -34.87
C LEU A 117 4.55 -30.95 -36.33
N ARG A 118 5.00 -29.75 -36.70
CA ARG A 118 5.55 -29.49 -38.04
C ARG A 118 6.79 -30.31 -38.32
N ARG A 119 7.67 -30.50 -37.33
CA ARG A 119 8.89 -31.30 -37.49
C ARG A 119 8.58 -32.79 -37.64
N THR A 120 7.59 -33.32 -36.93
CA THR A 120 7.17 -34.73 -37.09
C THR A 120 6.41 -34.96 -38.39
N ALA A 121 5.58 -34.02 -38.84
CA ALA A 121 4.94 -34.07 -40.16
C ALA A 121 5.95 -33.98 -41.32
N ALA A 122 7.01 -33.18 -41.18
CA ALA A 122 8.08 -33.09 -42.18
C ALA A 122 8.90 -34.39 -42.31
N CYS A 123 9.01 -35.19 -41.25
CA CYS A 123 9.64 -36.53 -41.32
C CYS A 123 8.68 -37.65 -41.80
N ALA A 124 7.37 -37.40 -41.86
CA ALA A 124 6.40 -38.40 -42.33
C ALA A 124 6.31 -38.50 -43.85
N ASN A 125 6.91 -37.57 -44.60
CA ASN A 125 6.84 -37.52 -46.07
C ASN A 125 7.97 -38.30 -46.78
N GLY A 126 8.42 -39.38 -46.14
CA GLY A 126 9.45 -40.29 -46.64
C GLY A 126 9.05 -41.75 -46.44
N LYS A 127 7.88 -42.14 -46.96
CA LYS A 127 7.52 -43.55 -47.16
C LYS A 127 7.09 -43.75 -48.61
N SER A 128 8.09 -43.99 -49.45
CA SER A 128 7.91 -44.70 -50.72
C SER A 128 7.82 -46.19 -50.37
N LEU A 129 6.64 -46.78 -50.55
CA LEU A 129 6.46 -48.19 -50.91
C LEU A 129 5.68 -48.21 -52.22
#